data_AF-A0A848AS15-F1
#
_entry.id   AF-A0A848AS15-F1
#
_cell.length_a   1.000
_cell.length_b   1.000
_cell.length_c   1.000
_cell.angle_alpha   90.00
_cell.angle_beta   90.00
_cell.angle_gamma   90.00
#
_symmetry.space_group_name_H-M   'P 1'
#
loop_
_entity.id
_entity.type
_entity.pdbx_description
1 polymer ?
#
loop_
_entity_poly.entity_id
_entity_poly.type
_entity_poly.pdbx_seq_one_letter_code
_entity_poly.pdbx_strand_id
1 'polypeptide(L)'
;MNEEQISYGQTLDIARHLLPVMLSRTALKIFPKWKTADMSSKQIVAVICRNLLFYQIQLMSRNYAAEPDCSNSTVFLSYASALRKFLLQESDLELYLCRVNYGLTDSEAARIEAGLRHLPAVPDKVPQYIRVIQGYLTRLFCMFELPPDELKLALYDLQADWQESLCRFPMQLISARYSLELARNENNRNLSRQRNGLKRRLQWGKEFHNYYQFHLAAGCCDQTAKKLARTDFIKAHPISGTAEEAVDFPNMPGHHRCSLLSYHRAYLKSLGSVPESLEL
;
A
#
# COMPACT_ATOMS: atom_id res chain seq x y z
N MET A 1 -29.42 15.29 -37.69
CA MET A 1 -29.38 13.93 -37.13
C MET A 1 -27.93 13.43 -37.23
N ASN A 2 -27.04 14.12 -36.51
CA ASN A 2 -26.27 13.66 -35.33
C ASN A 2 -25.03 12.82 -35.65
N GLU A 3 -23.98 13.50 -36.15
CA GLU A 3 -22.59 13.03 -36.20
C GLU A 3 -21.94 12.90 -34.80
N GLU A 4 -22.62 13.37 -33.73
CA GLU A 4 -22.20 13.21 -32.33
C GLU A 4 -22.43 11.79 -31.77
N GLN A 5 -23.01 10.88 -32.56
CA GLN A 5 -23.16 9.46 -32.24
C GLN A 5 -22.11 8.58 -32.93
N ILE A 6 -20.91 9.09 -33.22
CA ILE A 6 -19.68 8.30 -33.09
C ILE A 6 -19.50 8.08 -31.57
N SER A 7 -20.43 7.27 -31.06
CA SER A 7 -21.00 7.41 -29.73
C SER A 7 -20.17 6.59 -28.78
N TYR A 8 -19.60 7.24 -27.76
CA TYR A 8 -19.19 6.76 -26.43
C TYR A 8 -18.73 5.29 -26.27
N GLY A 9 -19.49 4.30 -26.74
CA GLY A 9 -19.15 2.88 -26.78
C GLY A 9 -17.86 2.54 -27.54
N GLN A 10 -17.58 3.16 -28.69
CA GLN A 10 -16.29 2.94 -29.39
C GLN A 10 -15.11 3.51 -28.60
N THR A 11 -15.28 4.68 -27.99
CA THR A 11 -14.30 5.31 -27.10
C THR A 11 -14.10 4.49 -25.81
N LEU A 12 -15.16 3.86 -25.28
CA LEU A 12 -15.11 2.98 -24.12
C LEU A 12 -14.42 1.65 -24.42
N ASP A 13 -14.64 1.05 -25.59
CA ASP A 13 -13.94 -0.18 -25.98
C ASP A 13 -12.46 0.07 -26.26
N ILE A 14 -12.11 1.21 -26.89
CA ILE A 14 -10.71 1.63 -27.02
C ILE A 14 -10.11 1.90 -25.62
N ALA A 15 -10.83 2.59 -24.72
CA ALA A 15 -10.37 2.86 -23.36
C ALA A 15 -10.29 1.60 -22.47
N ARG A 16 -11.04 0.54 -22.77
CA ARG A 16 -10.93 -0.77 -22.11
C ARG A 16 -9.66 -1.51 -22.50
N HIS A 17 -9.14 -1.24 -23.70
CA HIS A 17 -7.90 -1.83 -24.22
C HIS A 17 -6.67 -0.94 -24.01
N LEU A 18 -6.85 0.38 -23.87
CA LEU A 18 -5.81 1.28 -23.40
C LEU A 18 -5.64 1.08 -21.90
N LEU A 19 -4.45 0.66 -21.47
CA LEU A 19 -4.09 0.72 -20.05
C LEU A 19 -3.90 2.20 -19.70
N PRO A 20 -4.80 2.83 -18.92
CA PRO A 20 -4.61 4.22 -18.55
C PRO A 20 -3.29 4.33 -17.76
N VAL A 21 -2.39 5.17 -18.25
CA VAL A 21 -1.14 5.48 -17.55
C VAL A 21 -1.50 6.23 -16.28
N MET A 22 -1.33 5.57 -15.14
CA MET A 22 -1.58 6.17 -13.84
C MET A 22 -0.36 6.96 -13.41
N LEU A 23 -0.47 8.28 -13.42
CA LEU A 23 0.63 9.19 -13.08
C LEU A 23 0.42 9.82 -11.70
N SER A 24 1.53 10.05 -11.00
CA SER A 24 1.51 10.81 -9.75
C SER A 24 1.22 12.28 -10.01
N ARG A 25 0.26 12.85 -9.27
CA ARG A 25 0.02 14.30 -9.29
C ARG A 25 1.26 15.09 -8.89
N THR A 26 2.09 14.56 -7.98
CA THR A 26 3.38 15.17 -7.60
C THR A 26 4.33 15.17 -8.80
N ALA A 27 4.41 14.04 -9.52
CA ALA A 27 5.28 13.89 -10.69
C ALA A 27 4.90 14.86 -11.83
N LEU A 28 3.60 15.10 -12.04
CA LEU A 28 3.12 16.08 -13.02
C LEU A 28 3.42 17.54 -12.65
N LYS A 29 3.83 17.81 -11.40
CA LYS A 29 4.10 19.15 -10.89
C LYS A 29 5.58 19.42 -10.60
N ILE A 30 6.47 18.51 -11.00
CA ILE A 30 7.92 18.70 -10.86
C ILE A 30 8.35 20.03 -11.47
N PHE A 31 7.88 20.30 -12.69
CA PHE A 31 8.06 21.55 -13.39
C PHE A 31 6.88 22.48 -13.03
N PRO A 32 7.09 23.52 -12.21
CA PRO A 32 6.01 24.39 -11.76
C PRO A 32 5.45 25.22 -12.92
N LYS A 33 4.15 25.53 -12.86
CA LYS A 33 3.55 26.50 -13.78
C LYS A 33 4.01 27.89 -13.37
N TRP A 34 4.81 28.53 -14.22
CA TRP A 34 5.40 29.84 -13.97
C TRP A 34 4.31 30.88 -13.70
N LYS A 35 4.36 31.50 -12.52
CA LYS A 35 3.56 32.67 -12.17
C LYS A 35 4.47 33.65 -11.46
N THR A 36 5.33 34.36 -12.21
CA THR A 36 5.89 35.70 -11.91
C THR A 36 7.08 35.97 -12.81
N ALA A 37 7.28 37.25 -13.15
CA ALA A 37 8.46 37.76 -13.85
C ALA A 37 9.70 37.87 -12.93
N ASP A 38 9.57 37.48 -11.65
CA ASP A 38 10.49 37.86 -10.57
C ASP A 38 11.40 36.74 -10.07
N MET A 39 11.27 35.50 -10.58
CA MET A 39 12.14 34.40 -10.16
C MET A 39 13.43 34.33 -10.97
N SER A 40 14.56 34.20 -10.28
CA SER A 40 15.86 34.02 -10.91
C SER A 40 15.98 32.62 -11.55
N SER A 41 16.81 32.50 -12.58
CA SER A 41 17.18 31.22 -13.21
C SER A 41 17.58 30.15 -12.17
N LYS A 42 18.33 30.56 -11.14
CA LYS A 42 18.78 29.67 -10.07
C LYS A 42 17.62 29.18 -9.20
N GLN A 43 16.68 30.06 -8.85
CA GLN A 43 15.49 29.68 -8.08
C GLN A 43 14.64 28.66 -8.85
N ILE A 44 14.51 28.83 -10.16
CA ILE A 44 13.76 27.91 -11.02
C ILE A 44 14.37 26.50 -10.96
N VAL A 45 15.68 26.38 -11.22
CA VAL A 45 16.37 25.09 -11.19
C VAL A 45 16.29 24.47 -9.80
N ALA A 46 16.50 25.26 -8.74
CA ALA A 46 16.43 24.81 -7.35
C ALA A 46 15.04 24.26 -6.98
N VAL A 47 13.95 24.92 -7.42
CA VAL A 47 12.57 24.43 -7.21
C VAL A 47 12.37 23.07 -7.86
N ILE A 48 12.85 22.88 -9.10
CA ILE A 48 12.71 21.60 -9.81
C ILE A 48 13.50 20.50 -9.10
N CYS A 49 14.73 20.78 -8.69
CA CYS A 49 15.57 19.85 -7.92
C CYS A 49 14.90 19.42 -6.60
N ARG A 50 14.40 20.39 -5.82
CA ARG A 50 13.62 20.12 -4.61
C ARG A 50 12.44 19.21 -4.90
N ASN A 51 11.65 19.52 -5.93
CA ASN A 51 10.45 18.77 -6.28
C ASN A 51 10.80 17.32 -6.67
N LEU A 52 11.89 17.10 -7.39
CA LEU A 52 12.38 15.76 -7.75
C LEU A 52 12.82 14.96 -6.53
N LEU A 53 13.60 15.57 -5.63
CA LEU A 53 14.02 14.95 -4.37
C LEU A 53 12.82 14.58 -3.51
N PHE A 54 11.85 15.49 -3.36
CA PHE A 54 10.61 15.23 -2.66
C PHE A 54 9.85 14.04 -3.27
N TYR A 55 9.70 14.02 -4.59
CA TYR A 55 9.02 12.92 -5.28
C TYR A 55 9.75 11.59 -5.14
N GLN A 56 11.08 11.57 -5.17
CA GLN A 56 11.88 10.37 -4.90
C GLN A 56 11.62 9.85 -3.49
N ILE A 57 11.63 10.72 -2.48
CA ILE A 57 11.34 10.33 -1.08
C ILE A 57 9.93 9.74 -0.96
N GLN A 58 8.95 10.32 -1.66
CA GLN A 58 7.58 9.77 -1.71
C GLN A 58 7.55 8.36 -2.31
N LEU A 59 8.25 8.12 -3.43
CA LEU A 59 8.32 6.80 -4.05
C LEU A 59 9.04 5.79 -3.17
N MET A 60 10.17 6.17 -2.56
CA MET A 60 10.92 5.32 -1.65
C MET A 60 10.06 4.91 -0.46
N SER A 61 9.34 5.85 0.16
CA SER A 61 8.46 5.57 1.31
C SER A 61 7.31 4.64 0.95
N ARG A 62 6.71 4.82 -0.24
CA ARG A 62 5.63 3.95 -0.74
C ARG A 62 6.11 2.53 -1.02
N ASN A 63 7.22 2.41 -1.75
CA ASN A 63 7.67 1.12 -2.27
C ASN A 63 8.42 0.31 -1.20
N TYR A 64 9.03 0.96 -0.20
CA TYR A 64 9.70 0.29 0.91
C TYR A 64 8.78 -0.68 1.68
N ALA A 65 7.52 -0.30 1.92
CA ALA A 65 6.56 -1.15 2.61
C ALA A 65 5.84 -2.15 1.68
N ALA A 66 5.81 -1.86 0.38
CA ALA A 66 5.02 -2.61 -0.61
C ALA A 66 5.82 -3.72 -1.31
N GLU A 67 7.15 -3.60 -1.39
CA GLU A 67 8.01 -4.53 -2.13
C GLU A 67 8.93 -5.31 -1.16
N PRO A 68 8.74 -6.64 -1.01
CA PRO A 68 9.58 -7.48 -0.15
C PRO A 68 11.07 -7.41 -0.50
N ASP A 69 11.38 -7.20 -1.78
CA ASP A 69 12.76 -7.07 -2.28
C ASP A 69 13.41 -5.76 -1.82
N CYS A 70 12.65 -4.68 -1.66
CA CYS A 70 13.16 -3.40 -1.16
C CYS A 70 13.49 -3.46 0.34
N SER A 71 12.64 -4.11 1.16
CA SER A 71 12.90 -4.25 2.60
C SER A 71 14.09 -5.18 2.91
N ASN A 72 14.41 -6.09 2.00
CA ASN A 72 15.50 -7.06 2.16
C ASN A 72 16.79 -6.66 1.41
N SER A 73 16.76 -5.61 0.58
CA SER A 73 17.92 -5.19 -0.22
C SER A 73 18.89 -4.36 0.60
N THR A 74 20.06 -4.94 0.90
CA THR A 74 21.17 -4.24 1.59
C THR A 74 21.65 -3.00 0.84
N VAL A 75 21.63 -3.04 -0.50
CA VAL A 75 22.03 -1.91 -1.35
C VAL A 75 21.02 -0.77 -1.26
N PHE A 76 19.73 -1.08 -1.33
CA PHE A 76 18.68 -0.07 -1.16
C PHE A 76 18.74 0.56 0.23
N LEU A 77 18.87 -0.26 1.29
CA LEU A 77 18.96 0.21 2.67
C LEU A 77 20.18 1.11 2.90
N SER A 78 21.33 0.75 2.31
CA SER A 78 22.54 1.58 2.35
C SER A 78 22.31 2.94 1.69
N TYR A 79 21.73 2.95 0.48
CA TYR A 79 21.40 4.20 -0.23
C TYR A 79 20.37 5.04 0.54
N ALA A 80 19.32 4.43 1.07
CA ALA A 80 18.31 5.11 1.89
C ALA A 80 18.91 5.73 3.16
N SER A 81 19.86 5.04 3.80
CA SER A 81 20.61 5.57 4.94
C SER A 81 21.49 6.76 4.55
N ALA A 82 22.18 6.69 3.42
CA ALA A 82 22.98 7.81 2.90
C ALA A 82 22.12 9.03 2.57
N LEU A 83 20.96 8.82 1.92
CA LEU A 83 20.00 9.89 1.62
C LEU A 83 19.41 10.49 2.90
N ARG A 84 19.11 9.67 3.91
CA ARG A 84 18.67 10.15 5.21
C ARG A 84 19.72 11.04 5.87
N LYS A 85 21.00 10.66 5.84
CA LYS A 85 22.09 11.48 6.38
C LYS A 85 22.20 12.82 5.66
N PHE A 86 22.08 12.81 4.33
CA PHE A 86 22.03 14.03 3.52
C PHE A 86 20.87 14.95 3.94
N LEU A 87 19.65 14.41 4.07
CA LEU A 87 18.47 15.20 4.43
C LEU A 87 18.49 15.75 5.87
N LEU A 88 19.25 15.13 6.77
CA LEU A 88 19.36 15.53 8.18
C LEU A 88 20.51 16.50 8.47
N GLN A 89 21.23 16.97 7.46
CA GLN A 89 22.14 18.11 7.66
C GLN A 89 21.34 19.32 8.15
N GLU A 90 21.84 19.98 9.20
CA GLU A 90 21.13 20.61 10.34
C GLU A 90 19.94 21.56 10.10
N SER A 91 19.51 21.84 8.87
CA SER A 91 18.35 22.70 8.61
C SER A 91 17.70 22.55 7.23
N ASP A 92 18.12 21.57 6.41
CA ASP A 92 17.63 21.46 5.02
C ASP A 92 16.42 20.51 4.86
N LEU A 93 16.03 19.78 5.90
CA LEU A 93 14.92 18.83 5.81
C LEU A 93 13.62 19.50 5.37
N GLU A 94 13.27 20.63 6.00
CA GLU A 94 12.07 21.40 5.65
C GLU A 94 12.17 21.96 4.23
N LEU A 95 13.37 22.34 3.79
CA LEU A 95 13.63 22.84 2.45
C LEU A 95 13.31 21.79 1.38
N TYR A 96 13.68 20.52 1.62
CA TYR A 96 13.41 19.41 0.69
C TYR A 96 12.00 18.82 0.82
N LEU A 97 11.36 18.94 1.99
CA LEU A 97 10.02 18.39 2.24
C LEU A 97 8.86 19.40 2.03
N CYS A 98 9.17 20.65 1.68
CA CYS A 98 8.19 21.69 1.40
C CYS A 98 7.28 21.39 0.20
N ARG A 99 6.05 21.94 0.23
CA ARG A 99 5.07 21.75 -0.86
C ARG A 99 5.60 22.33 -2.18
N VAL A 100 5.44 21.54 -3.24
CA VAL A 100 5.88 21.72 -4.65
C VAL A 100 5.62 23.11 -5.27
N ASN A 101 4.73 23.92 -4.70
CA ASN A 101 4.29 25.20 -5.26
C ASN A 101 4.86 26.45 -4.56
N TYR A 102 5.68 26.30 -3.51
CA TYR A 102 6.31 27.47 -2.89
C TYR A 102 7.56 27.89 -3.68
N GLY A 103 7.66 29.20 -3.93
CA GLY A 103 8.89 29.82 -4.40
C GLY A 103 9.98 29.72 -3.35
N LEU A 104 11.23 29.82 -3.80
CA LEU A 104 12.40 29.82 -2.94
C LEU A 104 13.02 31.21 -2.94
N THR A 105 13.53 31.63 -1.80
CA THR A 105 14.45 32.76 -1.68
C THR A 105 15.80 32.41 -2.33
N ASP A 106 16.62 33.42 -2.64
CA ASP A 106 17.96 33.18 -3.20
C ASP A 106 18.87 32.39 -2.23
N SER A 107 18.72 32.62 -0.92
CA SER A 107 19.43 31.87 0.11
C SER A 107 19.06 30.38 0.09
N GLU A 108 17.76 30.07 -0.04
CA GLU A 108 17.28 28.69 -0.15
C GLU A 108 17.71 28.03 -1.46
N ALA A 109 17.68 28.76 -2.57
CA ALA A 109 18.16 28.26 -3.86
C ALA A 109 19.66 27.91 -3.81
N ALA A 110 20.48 28.77 -3.20
CA ALA A 110 21.90 28.53 -3.00
C ALA A 110 22.18 27.32 -2.10
N ARG A 111 21.38 27.12 -1.05
CA ARG A 111 21.46 25.94 -0.18
C ARG A 111 21.14 24.65 -0.92
N ILE A 112 20.13 24.64 -1.80
CA ILE A 112 19.84 23.47 -2.64
C ILE A 112 20.99 23.20 -3.61
N GLU A 113 21.52 24.23 -4.27
CA GLU A 113 22.66 24.09 -5.17
C GLU A 113 23.88 23.50 -4.44
N ALA A 114 24.18 23.99 -3.23
CA ALA A 114 25.24 23.46 -2.38
C ALA A 114 24.97 22.02 -1.95
N GLY A 115 23.74 21.70 -1.53
CA GLY A 115 23.34 20.37 -1.11
C GLY A 115 23.49 19.33 -2.23
N LEU A 116 23.14 19.68 -3.47
CA LEU A 116 23.26 18.75 -4.62
C LEU A 116 24.70 18.27 -4.85
N ARG A 117 25.72 19.05 -4.47
CA ARG A 117 27.13 18.61 -4.52
C ARG A 117 27.44 17.45 -3.59
N HIS A 118 26.63 17.27 -2.54
CA HIS A 118 26.77 16.24 -1.51
C HIS A 118 25.67 15.16 -1.60
N LEU A 119 24.90 15.14 -2.68
CA LEU A 119 23.87 14.13 -2.91
C LEU A 119 24.52 12.74 -2.99
N PRO A 120 23.97 11.71 -2.33
CA PRO A 120 24.57 10.38 -2.33
C PRO A 120 24.58 9.78 -3.73
N ALA A 121 25.72 9.20 -4.10
CA ALA A 121 25.86 8.46 -5.35
C ALA A 121 24.89 7.27 -5.41
N VAL A 122 24.37 7.00 -6.60
CA VAL A 122 23.33 5.99 -6.82
C VAL A 122 23.95 4.67 -7.26
N PRO A 123 23.81 3.58 -6.48
CA PRO A 123 24.31 2.26 -6.88
C PRO A 123 23.50 1.67 -8.04
N ASP A 124 24.13 0.84 -8.89
CA ASP A 124 23.46 0.22 -10.04
C ASP A 124 22.25 -0.64 -9.67
N LYS A 125 22.27 -1.24 -8.47
CA LYS A 125 21.26 -2.22 -8.02
C LYS A 125 20.08 -1.59 -7.27
N VAL A 126 19.98 -0.27 -7.17
CA VAL A 126 18.77 0.36 -6.60
C VAL A 126 17.61 0.32 -7.60
N PRO A 127 16.35 0.43 -7.12
CA PRO A 127 15.18 0.48 -7.99
C PRO A 127 15.32 1.50 -9.13
N GLN A 128 14.85 1.13 -10.31
CA GLN A 128 15.06 1.90 -11.54
C GLN A 128 14.52 3.33 -11.45
N TYR A 129 13.42 3.57 -10.73
CA TYR A 129 12.86 4.92 -10.55
C TYR A 129 13.84 5.88 -9.84
N ILE A 130 14.66 5.37 -8.91
CA ILE A 130 15.69 6.17 -8.23
C ILE A 130 16.74 6.62 -9.24
N ARG A 131 17.24 5.68 -10.06
CA ARG A 131 18.24 5.99 -11.10
C ARG A 131 17.72 7.01 -12.11
N VAL A 132 16.46 6.89 -12.53
CA VAL A 132 15.81 7.84 -13.42
C VAL A 132 15.80 9.24 -12.79
N ILE A 133 15.23 9.39 -11.58
CA ILE A 133 15.12 10.69 -10.92
C ILE A 133 16.50 11.33 -10.67
N GLN A 134 17.47 10.52 -10.28
CA GLN A 134 18.83 10.99 -10.01
C GLN A 134 19.55 11.44 -11.29
N GLY A 135 19.31 10.78 -12.42
CA GLY A 135 19.77 11.26 -13.73
C GLY A 135 19.24 12.65 -14.08
N TYR A 136 17.98 12.95 -13.74
CA TYR A 136 17.43 14.31 -13.90
C TYR A 136 18.10 15.31 -12.96
N LEU A 137 18.35 14.94 -11.70
CA LEU A 137 19.04 15.80 -10.73
C LEU A 137 20.47 16.14 -11.19
N THR A 138 21.21 15.18 -11.75
CA THR A 138 22.54 15.43 -12.32
C THR A 138 22.47 16.39 -13.51
N ARG A 139 21.51 16.23 -14.42
CA ARG A 139 21.32 17.15 -15.56
C ARG A 139 20.97 18.56 -15.08
N LEU A 140 20.09 18.70 -14.10
CA LEU A 140 19.70 19.99 -13.51
C LEU A 140 20.86 20.67 -12.78
N PHE A 141 21.73 19.91 -12.12
CA PHE A 141 22.90 20.49 -11.45
C PHE A 141 23.79 21.26 -12.43
N CYS A 142 23.97 20.76 -13.65
CA CYS A 142 24.70 21.46 -14.70
C CYS A 142 23.97 22.72 -15.21
N MET A 143 22.66 22.86 -14.97
CA MET A 143 21.86 23.98 -15.47
C MET A 143 21.93 25.24 -14.58
N PHE A 144 22.48 25.16 -13.36
CA PHE A 144 22.64 26.32 -12.47
C PHE A 144 23.55 27.42 -13.05
N GLU A 145 24.47 27.04 -13.93
CA GLU A 145 25.45 27.92 -14.55
C GLU A 145 25.06 28.36 -15.97
N LEU A 146 23.89 27.93 -16.48
CA LEU A 146 23.47 28.26 -17.83
C LEU A 146 22.94 29.71 -17.94
N PRO A 147 23.22 30.40 -19.06
CA PRO A 147 22.57 31.66 -19.39
C PRO A 147 21.04 31.52 -19.45
N PRO A 148 20.26 32.58 -19.14
CA PRO A 148 18.79 32.50 -19.10
C PRO A 148 18.12 31.98 -20.38
N ASP A 149 18.65 32.31 -21.56
CA ASP A 149 18.05 31.90 -22.83
C ASP A 149 18.33 30.43 -23.17
N GLU A 150 19.55 29.94 -22.87
CA GLU A 150 19.90 28.52 -22.99
C GLU A 150 19.16 27.68 -21.95
N LEU A 151 19.00 28.21 -20.73
CA LEU A 151 18.28 27.54 -19.65
C LEU A 151 16.83 27.25 -20.03
N LYS A 152 16.13 28.19 -20.66
CA LYS A 152 14.72 28.00 -21.07
C LYS A 152 14.57 26.82 -22.03
N LEU A 153 15.44 26.74 -23.04
CA LEU A 153 15.44 25.64 -24.00
C LEU A 153 15.78 24.32 -23.31
N ALA A 154 16.84 24.31 -22.49
CA ALA A 154 17.25 23.12 -21.75
C ALA A 154 16.17 22.60 -20.80
N LEU A 155 15.42 23.49 -20.14
CA LEU A 155 14.30 23.13 -19.26
C LEU A 155 13.10 22.61 -20.05
N TYR A 156 12.82 23.15 -21.23
CA TYR A 156 11.75 22.66 -22.10
C TYR A 156 12.02 21.22 -22.54
N ASP A 157 13.23 20.94 -23.02
CA ASP A 157 13.64 19.60 -23.43
C ASP A 157 13.63 18.64 -22.24
N LEU A 158 14.16 19.06 -21.09
CA LEU A 158 14.14 18.26 -19.87
C LEU A 158 12.71 17.95 -19.39
N GLN A 159 11.79 18.90 -19.53
CA GLN A 159 10.38 18.70 -19.20
C GLN A 159 9.73 17.70 -20.15
N ALA A 160 9.98 17.79 -21.46
CA ALA A 160 9.47 16.83 -22.44
C ALA A 160 10.00 15.41 -22.15
N ASP A 161 11.31 15.28 -21.93
CA ASP A 161 11.95 14.03 -21.53
C ASP A 161 11.31 13.46 -20.25
N TRP A 162 11.03 14.32 -19.26
CA TRP A 162 10.41 13.92 -18.00
C TRP A 162 9.00 13.35 -18.23
N GLN A 163 8.17 14.01 -19.05
CA GLN A 163 6.85 13.51 -19.39
C GLN A 163 6.92 12.15 -20.08
N GLU A 164 7.88 11.95 -20.97
CA GLU A 164 8.09 10.65 -21.62
C GLU A 164 8.51 9.58 -20.58
N SER A 165 9.44 9.92 -19.69
CA SER A 165 9.91 9.02 -18.63
C SER A 165 8.79 8.62 -17.67
N LEU A 166 7.85 9.52 -17.36
CA LEU A 166 6.68 9.22 -16.55
C LEU A 166 5.76 8.16 -17.18
N CYS A 167 5.71 8.11 -18.51
CA CYS A 167 4.96 7.10 -19.23
C CYS A 167 5.67 5.75 -19.29
N ARG A 168 6.90 5.61 -18.79
CA ARG A 168 7.63 4.32 -18.77
C ARG A 168 7.36 3.55 -17.47
N PHE A 169 7.37 2.22 -17.60
CA PHE A 169 7.06 1.26 -16.52
C PHE A 169 7.64 1.59 -15.12
N PRO A 170 8.93 1.99 -14.95
CA PRO A 170 9.46 2.26 -13.61
C PRO A 170 8.84 3.47 -12.90
N MET A 171 8.20 4.39 -13.63
CA MET A 171 7.65 5.64 -13.08
C MET A 171 6.11 5.61 -12.97
N GLN A 172 5.46 4.61 -13.58
CA GLN A 172 4.01 4.46 -13.53
C GLN A 172 3.55 3.98 -12.15
N LEU A 173 2.43 4.52 -11.68
CA LEU A 173 1.72 3.91 -10.57
C LEU A 173 1.09 2.60 -11.09
N ILE A 174 1.08 1.55 -10.25
CA ILE A 174 0.43 0.25 -10.53
C ILE A 174 -0.85 0.45 -11.35
N SER A 175 -0.94 -0.19 -12.52
CA SER A 175 -2.07 0.00 -13.43
C SER A 175 -3.41 -0.29 -12.73
N ALA A 176 -4.49 0.36 -13.19
CA ALA A 176 -5.83 0.09 -12.67
C ALA A 176 -6.18 -1.40 -12.77
N ARG A 177 -5.74 -2.09 -13.84
CA ARG A 177 -5.92 -3.53 -14.02
C ARG A 177 -5.24 -4.34 -12.91
N TYR A 178 -3.98 -4.04 -12.61
CA TYR A 178 -3.25 -4.77 -11.56
C TYR A 178 -3.77 -4.42 -10.16
N SER A 179 -4.19 -3.18 -9.93
CA SER A 179 -4.88 -2.78 -8.70
C SER A 179 -6.20 -3.52 -8.50
N LEU A 180 -6.99 -3.68 -9.58
CA LEU A 180 -8.21 -4.48 -9.58
C LEU A 180 -7.93 -5.98 -9.37
N GLU A 181 -6.83 -6.49 -9.93
CA GLU A 181 -6.42 -7.88 -9.76
C GLU A 181 -6.00 -8.18 -8.32
N LEU A 182 -5.22 -7.30 -7.69
CA LEU A 182 -4.88 -7.37 -6.26
C LEU A 182 -6.14 -7.32 -5.39
N ALA A 183 -7.06 -6.40 -5.68
CA ALA A 183 -8.33 -6.30 -4.96
C ALA A 183 -9.19 -7.57 -5.12
N ARG A 184 -9.26 -8.13 -6.34
CA ARG A 184 -9.94 -9.41 -6.61
C ARG A 184 -9.31 -10.55 -5.82
N ASN A 185 -7.99 -10.63 -5.78
CA ASN A 185 -7.27 -11.68 -5.06
C ASN A 185 -7.55 -11.60 -3.55
N GLU A 186 -7.53 -10.41 -2.95
CA GLU A 186 -7.83 -10.28 -1.53
C GLU A 186 -9.31 -10.54 -1.22
N ASN A 187 -10.23 -10.11 -2.09
CA ASN A 187 -11.65 -10.47 -1.97
C ASN A 187 -11.86 -11.99 -2.04
N ASN A 188 -11.19 -12.68 -2.98
CA ASN A 188 -11.26 -14.13 -3.11
C ASN A 188 -10.70 -14.84 -1.86
N ARG A 189 -9.60 -14.35 -1.30
CA ARG A 189 -9.03 -14.87 -0.04
C ARG A 189 -10.00 -14.68 1.12
N ASN A 190 -10.63 -13.52 1.23
CA ASN A 190 -11.62 -13.24 2.28
C ASN A 190 -12.86 -14.11 2.14
N LEU A 191 -13.39 -14.28 0.93
CA LEU A 191 -14.50 -15.20 0.67
C LEU A 191 -14.13 -16.65 1.01
N SER A 192 -12.92 -17.08 0.66
CA SER A 192 -12.42 -18.42 1.00
C SER A 192 -12.30 -18.59 2.53
N ARG A 193 -11.72 -17.61 3.23
CA ARG A 193 -11.64 -17.60 4.71
C ARG A 193 -13.03 -17.68 5.35
N GLN A 194 -13.99 -16.89 4.86
CA GLN A 194 -15.37 -16.91 5.34
C GLN A 194 -16.05 -18.26 5.10
N ARG A 195 -15.95 -18.81 3.88
CA ARG A 195 -16.51 -20.13 3.54
C ARG A 195 -15.90 -21.24 4.39
N ASN A 196 -14.59 -21.26 4.54
CA ASN A 196 -13.88 -22.25 5.36
C ASN A 196 -14.19 -22.07 6.86
N GLY A 197 -14.34 -20.82 7.32
CA GLY A 197 -14.81 -20.51 8.67
C GLY A 197 -16.22 -21.02 8.93
N LEU A 198 -17.15 -20.81 8.00
CA LEU A 198 -18.52 -21.31 8.10
C LEU A 198 -18.58 -22.85 8.09
N LYS A 199 -17.85 -23.50 7.18
CA LYS A 199 -17.77 -24.97 7.13
C LYS A 199 -17.29 -25.55 8.46
N ARG A 200 -16.19 -25.02 9.02
CA ARG A 200 -15.65 -25.43 10.32
C ARG A 200 -16.65 -25.19 11.45
N ARG A 201 -17.30 -24.02 11.47
CA ARG A 201 -18.36 -23.69 12.43
C ARG A 201 -19.50 -24.71 12.42
N LEU A 202 -19.99 -25.09 11.24
CA LEU A 202 -21.06 -26.08 11.11
C LEU A 202 -20.60 -27.49 11.52
N GLN A 203 -19.39 -27.88 11.13
CA GLN A 203 -18.81 -29.17 11.50
C GLN A 203 -18.68 -29.33 13.01
N TRP A 204 -18.14 -28.33 13.69
CA TRP A 204 -18.02 -28.36 15.15
C TRP A 204 -19.36 -28.19 15.86
N GLY A 205 -20.28 -27.42 15.29
CA GLY A 205 -21.66 -27.36 15.78
C GLY A 205 -22.37 -28.71 15.72
N LYS A 206 -22.16 -29.47 14.64
CA LYS A 206 -22.66 -30.85 14.48
C LYS A 206 -22.03 -31.79 15.50
N GLU A 207 -20.71 -31.74 15.64
CA GLU A 207 -19.97 -32.58 16.59
C GLU A 207 -20.43 -32.34 18.04
N PHE A 208 -20.48 -31.06 18.45
CA PHE A 208 -21.02 -30.68 19.75
C PHE A 208 -22.48 -31.15 19.93
N HIS A 209 -23.31 -31.01 18.89
CA HIS A 209 -24.70 -31.45 18.95
C HIS A 209 -24.84 -32.95 19.18
N ASN A 210 -23.97 -33.76 18.58
CA ASN A 210 -23.96 -35.21 18.77
C ASN A 210 -23.66 -35.57 20.23
N TYR A 211 -22.65 -34.95 20.85
CA TYR A 211 -22.35 -35.15 22.27
C TYR A 211 -23.51 -34.68 23.16
N TYR A 212 -24.10 -33.54 22.84
CA TYR A 212 -25.25 -33.01 23.57
C TYR A 212 -26.46 -33.95 23.54
N GLN A 213 -26.83 -34.47 22.36
CA GLN A 213 -27.93 -35.43 22.22
C GLN A 213 -27.65 -36.75 22.94
N PHE A 214 -26.40 -37.22 22.92
CA PHE A 214 -25.99 -38.40 23.66
C PHE A 214 -26.25 -38.26 25.17
N HIS A 215 -25.87 -37.12 25.76
CA HIS A 215 -26.09 -36.87 27.20
C HIS A 215 -27.56 -36.62 27.55
N LEU A 216 -28.33 -35.98 26.66
CA LEU A 216 -29.78 -35.86 26.82
C LEU A 216 -30.47 -37.24 26.85
N ALA A 217 -30.11 -38.12 25.91
CA ALA A 217 -30.66 -39.48 25.85
C ALA A 217 -30.29 -40.32 27.08
N ALA A 218 -29.16 -40.02 27.72
CA ALA A 218 -28.75 -40.61 28.99
C ALA A 218 -29.51 -40.03 30.22
N GLY A 219 -30.51 -39.18 30.02
CA GLY A 219 -31.36 -38.62 31.08
C GLY A 219 -30.79 -37.36 31.76
N CYS A 220 -29.74 -36.75 31.22
CA CYS A 220 -29.22 -35.49 31.75
C CYS A 220 -30.18 -34.32 31.44
N CYS A 221 -30.30 -33.36 32.37
CA CYS A 221 -30.97 -32.10 32.08
C CYS A 221 -30.15 -31.24 31.09
N ASP A 222 -30.81 -30.32 30.37
CA ASP A 222 -30.23 -29.50 29.29
C ASP A 222 -28.89 -28.82 29.67
N GLN A 223 -28.82 -28.21 30.85
CA GLN A 223 -27.61 -27.53 31.31
C GLN A 223 -26.44 -28.50 31.57
N THR A 224 -26.74 -29.66 32.16
CA THR A 224 -25.75 -30.70 32.45
C THR A 224 -25.28 -31.37 31.15
N ALA A 225 -26.18 -31.66 30.22
CA ALA A 225 -25.86 -32.20 28.90
C ALA A 225 -24.94 -31.25 28.10
N LYS A 226 -25.21 -29.94 28.12
CA LYS A 226 -24.33 -28.92 27.48
C LYS A 226 -22.94 -28.86 28.13
N LYS A 227 -22.87 -28.99 29.46
CA LYS A 227 -21.61 -29.00 30.20
C LYS A 227 -20.76 -30.23 29.84
N LEU A 228 -21.37 -31.41 29.81
CA LEU A 228 -20.71 -32.67 29.47
C LEU A 228 -20.30 -32.74 27.99
N ALA A 229 -21.16 -32.27 27.08
CA ALA A 229 -20.83 -32.17 25.66
C ALA A 229 -19.62 -31.27 25.41
N ARG A 230 -19.49 -30.19 26.18
CA ARG A 230 -18.31 -29.32 26.11
C ARG A 230 -17.05 -30.04 26.60
N THR A 231 -17.12 -30.79 27.69
CA THR A 231 -15.96 -31.54 28.18
C THR A 231 -15.52 -32.61 27.17
N ASP A 232 -16.46 -33.28 26.52
CA ASP A 232 -16.15 -34.27 25.48
C ASP A 232 -15.52 -33.61 24.25
N PHE A 233 -16.04 -32.45 23.83
CA PHE A 233 -15.45 -31.67 22.75
C PHE A 233 -14.01 -31.24 23.08
N ILE A 234 -13.75 -30.74 24.28
CA ILE A 234 -12.39 -30.37 24.72
C ILE A 234 -11.46 -31.58 24.74
N LYS A 235 -11.96 -32.75 25.14
CA LYS A 235 -11.19 -34.00 25.16
C LYS A 235 -10.86 -34.50 23.75
N ALA A 236 -11.77 -34.29 22.78
CA ALA A 236 -11.56 -34.65 21.38
C ALA A 236 -10.57 -33.71 20.65
N HIS A 237 -10.42 -32.46 21.12
CA HIS A 237 -9.52 -31.45 20.56
C HIS A 237 -8.50 -30.95 21.60
N PRO A 238 -7.55 -31.78 22.05
CA PRO A 238 -6.59 -31.38 23.08
C PRO A 238 -5.64 -30.28 22.56
N ILE A 239 -5.33 -29.30 23.41
CA ILE A 239 -4.37 -28.24 23.10
C ILE A 239 -2.96 -28.82 23.20
N SER A 240 -2.24 -28.84 22.09
CA SER A 240 -0.80 -29.13 22.08
C SER A 240 -0.04 -27.86 22.46
N GLY A 241 0.19 -27.64 23.76
CA GLY A 241 0.99 -26.52 24.27
C GLY A 241 1.16 -26.54 25.78
N THR A 242 2.33 -26.11 26.27
CA THR A 242 2.62 -25.91 27.71
C THR A 242 1.83 -24.72 28.26
N ALA A 243 1.57 -24.69 29.58
CA ALA A 243 0.65 -23.75 30.24
C ALA A 243 0.95 -22.26 30.01
N GLU A 244 2.18 -21.91 29.62
CA GLU A 244 2.61 -20.54 29.31
C GLU A 244 2.14 -20.06 27.92
N GLU A 245 1.93 -20.97 26.97
CA GLU A 245 1.34 -20.65 25.66
C GLU A 245 -0.19 -20.56 25.72
N ALA A 246 -0.85 -20.88 26.83
CA ALA A 246 -2.32 -20.85 26.93
C ALA A 246 -2.90 -19.44 27.20
N VAL A 247 -2.08 -18.49 27.65
CA VAL A 247 -2.53 -17.16 28.09
C VAL A 247 -2.78 -16.21 26.91
N ASP A 248 -2.10 -16.41 25.78
CA ASP A 248 -2.18 -15.53 24.60
C ASP A 248 -3.14 -16.02 23.48
N PHE A 249 -3.95 -17.06 23.73
CA PHE A 249 -4.86 -17.61 22.72
C PHE A 249 -6.35 -17.47 23.08
N PRO A 250 -6.90 -16.25 23.26
CA PRO A 250 -8.34 -16.04 23.47
C PRO A 250 -9.21 -16.43 22.26
N ASN A 251 -8.60 -16.89 21.16
CA ASN A 251 -9.25 -17.18 19.89
C ASN A 251 -9.03 -18.63 19.41
N MET A 252 -8.75 -19.60 20.28
CA MET A 252 -8.85 -21.00 19.88
C MET A 252 -10.34 -21.37 19.72
N PRO A 253 -10.80 -21.60 18.48
CA PRO A 253 -12.21 -21.74 18.23
C PRO A 253 -12.60 -23.16 18.67
N GLY A 254 -13.53 -23.28 19.65
CA GLY A 254 -13.98 -24.56 20.20
C GLY A 254 -13.78 -24.78 21.71
N HIS A 255 -12.94 -24.00 22.41
CA HIS A 255 -12.70 -24.20 23.87
C HIS A 255 -13.54 -23.26 24.76
N HIS A 256 -13.91 -22.10 24.25
CA HIS A 256 -14.80 -21.17 24.93
C HIS A 256 -16.28 -21.59 24.79
N ARG A 257 -17.00 -21.54 25.92
CA ARG A 257 -18.44 -21.84 25.98
C ARG A 257 -19.24 -21.05 24.93
N CYS A 258 -18.98 -19.76 24.81
CA CYS A 258 -19.71 -18.88 23.88
C CYS A 258 -19.49 -19.29 22.41
N SER A 259 -18.27 -19.71 22.05
CA SER A 259 -17.94 -20.16 20.69
C SER A 259 -18.67 -21.45 20.34
N LEU A 260 -18.66 -22.45 21.23
CA LEU A 260 -19.37 -23.71 21.02
C LEU A 260 -20.88 -23.53 20.90
N LEU A 261 -21.48 -22.69 21.76
CA LEU A 261 -22.90 -22.39 21.67
C LEU A 261 -23.25 -21.63 20.38
N SER A 262 -22.37 -20.74 19.91
CA SER A 262 -22.53 -20.08 18.61
C SER A 262 -22.47 -21.07 17.44
N TYR A 263 -21.60 -22.06 17.51
CA TYR A 263 -21.47 -23.11 16.49
C TYR A 263 -22.67 -24.05 16.49
N HIS A 264 -23.11 -24.47 17.68
CA HIS A 264 -24.31 -25.27 17.87
C HIS A 264 -25.56 -24.57 17.32
N ARG A 265 -25.74 -23.28 17.62
CA ARG A 265 -26.82 -22.45 17.05
C ARG A 265 -26.74 -22.38 15.52
N ALA A 266 -25.54 -22.16 14.95
CA ALA A 266 -25.36 -22.10 13.50
C ALA A 266 -25.72 -23.43 12.82
N TYR A 267 -25.36 -24.56 13.45
CA TYR A 267 -25.72 -25.89 12.97
C TYR A 267 -27.23 -26.14 13.03
N LEU A 268 -27.88 -25.83 14.16
CA LEU A 268 -29.34 -25.96 14.29
C LEU A 268 -30.09 -25.11 13.25
N LYS A 269 -29.64 -23.88 13.02
CA LYS A 269 -30.20 -23.03 11.94
C LYS A 269 -30.04 -23.66 10.56
N SER A 270 -28.92 -24.33 10.27
CA SER A 270 -28.71 -25.02 8.99
C SER A 270 -29.60 -26.25 8.79
N LEU A 271 -30.15 -26.81 9.88
CA LEU A 271 -31.09 -27.93 9.85
C LEU A 271 -32.56 -27.49 9.75
N GLY A 272 -32.84 -26.18 9.74
CA GLY A 272 -34.21 -25.66 9.77
C GLY A 272 -34.91 -25.79 11.14
N SER A 273 -34.22 -26.31 12.16
CA SER A 273 -34.71 -26.38 13.53
C SER A 273 -34.28 -25.12 14.29
N VAL A 274 -35.17 -24.15 14.44
CA VAL A 274 -35.00 -23.07 15.43
C VAL A 274 -35.63 -23.57 16.73
N PRO A 275 -34.88 -23.90 17.79
CA PRO A 275 -35.50 -24.14 19.08
C PRO A 275 -35.93 -22.79 19.66
N GLU A 276 -37.20 -22.67 20.02
CA GLU A 276 -37.83 -21.51 20.67
C GLU A 276 -37.20 -21.11 22.03
N SER A 277 -36.23 -21.85 22.55
CA SER A 277 -35.68 -21.65 23.90
C SER A 277 -34.36 -20.85 23.98
N LEU A 278 -33.99 -20.09 22.94
CA LEU A 278 -32.72 -19.35 22.89
C LEU A 278 -32.82 -17.88 22.46
N GLU A 279 -34.00 -17.26 22.56
CA GLU A 279 -34.10 -15.80 22.65
C GLU A 279 -33.88 -15.37 24.10
N LEU A 280 -32.64 -14.99 24.41
CA LEU A 280 -32.19 -14.03 25.43
C LEU A 280 -30.69 -13.78 25.23
#